data_AF-A0AA37RE79-F1
#
_entry.id   AF-A0AA37RE79-F1
#
_cell.length_a   1.000
_cell.length_b   1.000
_cell.length_c   1.000
_cell.angle_alpha   90.00
_cell.angle_beta   90.00
_cell.angle_gamma   90.00
#
_symmetry.space_group_name_H-M   'P 1'
#
loop_
_entity.id
_entity.type
_entity.pdbx_description
1 polymer ?
#
loop_
_entity_poly.entity_id
_entity_poly.type
_entity_poly.pdbx_seq_one_letter_code
_entity_poly.pdbx_strand_id
1 'polypeptide(L)'
;MELPFFYDFSEDEQEFLLAAALGNRGVVVKRLNGVCGDIFVMDQGESVNPRYVCAKVPRKLETVPAVEANKRFVQELALQLRFSHHTFVHWCFDLREVLGAPVALFRYWDGDLLDYMSGQSEIRQLSLIAYCCSGLIHCYSRGLACHQDLKPANIFVRDFEKVINGLRNIDIYQVAMIADFGLANAFLKTPAVFEGSRPYMAPEQWGRTQLSEKTDVFALGIILYELLTSGVHPVGVRTDDVWPSAKPGHSTKWTRSKEWQKWIARGCLLHTEVNLTSDIISLVQRTLSVDPDERPSMMGLRDEILSLIKARCEISHFQLSGVIGHFDGNASKGDLADEWPYLANAWARFQKRFG
;
A
#
# COMPACT_ATOMS: atom_id res chain seq x y z
N MET A 1 -29.62 -14.26 -26.78
CA MET A 1 -29.77 -13.77 -25.40
C MET A 1 -28.37 -13.37 -24.97
N GLU A 2 -28.10 -12.09 -24.74
CA GLU A 2 -26.81 -11.70 -24.15
C GLU A 2 -26.72 -12.33 -22.76
N LEU A 3 -25.57 -12.94 -22.44
CA LEU A 3 -25.34 -13.47 -21.11
C LEU A 3 -25.29 -12.29 -20.12
N PRO A 4 -25.91 -12.42 -18.93
CA PRO A 4 -25.86 -11.36 -17.92
C PRO A 4 -24.41 -11.10 -17.49
N PHE A 5 -24.10 -9.83 -17.26
CA PHE A 5 -22.79 -9.40 -16.81
C PHE A 5 -22.71 -9.49 -15.29
N PHE A 6 -21.52 -9.69 -14.72
CA PHE A 6 -21.33 -9.80 -13.27
C PHE A 6 -21.98 -8.64 -12.48
N TYR A 7 -21.90 -7.41 -13.02
CA TYR A 7 -22.46 -6.21 -12.39
C TYR A 7 -23.99 -6.07 -12.50
N ASP A 8 -24.67 -6.98 -13.21
CA ASP A 8 -26.12 -6.96 -13.33
C ASP A 8 -26.81 -7.72 -12.17
N PHE A 9 -26.02 -8.42 -11.36
CA PHE A 9 -26.47 -9.18 -10.21
C PHE A 9 -26.40 -8.36 -8.92
N SER A 10 -27.26 -8.69 -7.96
CA SER A 10 -27.23 -8.17 -6.59
C SER A 10 -25.94 -8.52 -5.86
N GLU A 11 -25.68 -7.86 -4.73
CA GLU A 11 -24.44 -8.09 -3.96
C GLU A 11 -24.29 -9.56 -3.50
N ASP A 12 -25.37 -10.18 -3.00
CA ASP A 12 -25.37 -11.58 -2.56
C ASP A 12 -25.15 -12.55 -3.74
N GLU A 13 -25.75 -12.26 -4.89
CA GLU A 13 -25.56 -13.06 -6.11
C GLU A 13 -24.13 -12.95 -6.64
N GLN A 14 -23.52 -11.76 -6.56
CA GLN A 14 -22.10 -11.56 -6.92
C GLN A 14 -21.17 -12.40 -6.03
N GLU A 15 -21.42 -12.45 -4.73
CA GLU A 15 -20.66 -13.29 -3.79
C GLU A 15 -20.79 -14.78 -4.13
N PHE A 16 -22.02 -15.23 -4.39
CA PHE A 16 -22.27 -16.62 -4.81
C PHE A 16 -21.58 -16.96 -6.13
N LEU A 17 -21.67 -16.08 -7.14
CA LEU A 17 -21.05 -16.27 -8.45
C LEU A 17 -19.53 -16.33 -8.35
N LEU A 18 -18.91 -15.48 -7.51
CA LEU A 18 -17.48 -15.54 -7.23
C LEU A 18 -17.10 -16.85 -6.55
N ALA A 19 -17.80 -17.25 -5.49
CA ALA A 19 -17.55 -18.51 -4.81
C ALA A 19 -17.68 -19.72 -5.76
N ALA A 20 -18.72 -19.74 -6.61
CA ALA A 20 -18.93 -20.80 -7.59
C ALA A 20 -17.82 -20.84 -8.67
N ALA A 21 -17.43 -19.67 -9.20
CA ALA A 21 -16.43 -19.58 -10.27
C ALA A 21 -15.00 -19.84 -9.75
N LEU A 22 -14.72 -19.47 -8.50
CA LEU A 22 -13.44 -19.70 -7.85
C LEU A 22 -13.37 -21.06 -7.15
N GLY A 23 -14.51 -21.76 -6.97
CA GLY A 23 -14.65 -23.16 -6.61
C GLY A 23 -13.74 -23.64 -5.49
N ASN A 24 -12.55 -24.12 -5.85
CA ASN A 24 -11.53 -24.64 -4.93
C ASN A 24 -10.87 -23.56 -4.04
N ARG A 25 -11.18 -22.28 -4.23
CA ARG A 25 -10.68 -21.16 -3.43
C ARG A 25 -11.61 -20.79 -2.27
N GLY A 26 -12.57 -21.64 -1.94
CA GLY A 26 -13.37 -21.48 -0.73
C GLY A 26 -14.63 -20.62 -0.88
N VAL A 27 -15.18 -20.19 0.26
CA VAL A 27 -16.40 -19.39 0.34
C VAL A 27 -16.11 -17.94 0.69
N VAL A 28 -16.92 -17.01 0.19
CA VAL A 28 -16.84 -15.60 0.61
C VAL A 28 -17.24 -15.50 2.08
N VAL A 29 -16.38 -14.91 2.90
CA VAL A 29 -16.63 -14.68 4.34
C VAL A 29 -16.71 -13.20 4.70
N LYS A 30 -16.24 -12.31 3.82
CA LYS A 30 -16.26 -10.86 4.03
C LYS A 30 -16.17 -10.12 2.70
N ARG A 31 -16.95 -9.06 2.55
CA ARG A 31 -16.83 -8.07 1.47
C ARG A 31 -16.32 -6.74 2.02
N LEU A 32 -15.37 -6.13 1.32
CA LEU A 32 -14.84 -4.81 1.59
C LEU A 32 -15.00 -3.95 0.35
N ASN A 33 -15.70 -2.82 0.49
CA ASN A 33 -15.95 -1.90 -0.62
C ASN A 33 -14.84 -0.84 -0.64
N GLY A 34 -14.01 -0.86 -1.69
CA GLY A 34 -12.96 0.12 -1.93
C GLY A 34 -13.36 1.18 -2.96
N VAL A 35 -12.56 2.24 -3.07
CA VAL A 35 -12.76 3.28 -4.10
C VAL A 35 -12.44 2.75 -5.50
N CYS A 36 -11.44 1.86 -5.61
CA CYS A 36 -10.95 1.32 -6.88
C CYS A 36 -11.48 -0.09 -7.20
N GLY A 37 -12.24 -0.71 -6.30
CA GLY A 37 -12.71 -2.08 -6.47
C GLY A 37 -13.36 -2.67 -5.22
N ASP A 38 -14.13 -3.72 -5.41
CA ASP A 38 -14.67 -4.53 -4.32
C ASP A 38 -13.71 -5.69 -4.04
N ILE A 39 -13.47 -5.97 -2.77
CA ILE A 39 -12.58 -7.02 -2.29
C ILE A 39 -13.42 -8.06 -1.56
N PHE A 40 -13.33 -9.31 -2.01
CA PHE A 40 -14.00 -10.45 -1.41
C PHE A 40 -12.96 -11.32 -0.72
N VAL A 41 -13.03 -11.44 0.60
CA VAL A 41 -12.18 -12.34 1.38
C VAL A 41 -12.80 -13.74 1.33
N MET A 42 -12.01 -14.70 0.88
CA MET A 42 -12.38 -16.08 0.67
C MET A 42 -11.71 -16.98 1.72
N ASP A 43 -12.47 -17.83 2.41
CA ASP A 43 -11.92 -18.89 3.29
C ASP A 43 -11.77 -20.21 2.53
N GLN A 44 -10.53 -20.58 2.20
CA GLN A 44 -10.16 -21.81 1.51
C GLN A 44 -10.24 -23.07 2.40
N GLY A 45 -10.53 -22.91 3.70
CA GLY A 45 -10.65 -24.00 4.67
C GLY A 45 -9.41 -24.16 5.55
N GLU A 46 -9.60 -24.76 6.73
CA GLU A 46 -8.59 -24.81 7.81
C GLU A 46 -7.31 -25.56 7.44
N SER A 47 -7.37 -26.47 6.48
CA SER A 47 -6.22 -27.27 6.02
C SER A 47 -5.48 -26.66 4.83
N VAL A 48 -5.85 -25.46 4.39
CA VAL A 48 -5.22 -24.77 3.25
C VAL A 48 -4.34 -23.63 3.76
N ASN A 49 -3.14 -23.47 3.18
CA ASN A 49 -2.25 -22.37 3.49
C ASN A 49 -1.91 -21.55 2.22
N PRO A 50 -2.21 -20.25 2.16
CA PRO A 50 -2.91 -19.45 3.18
C PRO A 50 -4.39 -19.85 3.28
N ARG A 51 -4.96 -19.82 4.50
CA ARG A 51 -6.39 -20.09 4.70
C ARG A 51 -7.26 -19.09 3.94
N TYR A 52 -6.88 -17.81 4.02
CA TYR A 52 -7.63 -16.72 3.38
C TYR A 52 -6.92 -16.16 2.14
N VAL A 53 -7.72 -15.82 1.13
CA VAL A 53 -7.29 -15.08 -0.07
C VAL A 53 -8.29 -13.99 -0.38
N CYS A 54 -7.87 -12.97 -1.13
CA CYS A 54 -8.73 -11.88 -1.57
C CYS A 54 -8.97 -11.96 -3.07
N ALA A 55 -10.23 -11.87 -3.50
CA ALA A 55 -10.59 -11.60 -4.87
C ALA A 55 -10.92 -10.11 -5.02
N LYS A 56 -10.12 -9.38 -5.79
CA LYS A 56 -10.38 -7.97 -6.14
C LYS A 56 -11.11 -7.93 -7.49
N VAL A 57 -12.23 -7.22 -7.52
CA VAL A 57 -13.06 -7.00 -8.71
C VAL A 57 -13.21 -5.50 -8.92
N PRO A 58 -13.11 -4.96 -10.16
CA PRO A 58 -13.33 -3.55 -10.38
C PRO A 58 -14.74 -3.17 -9.96
N ARG A 59 -14.87 -1.99 -9.36
CA ARG A 59 -16.18 -1.47 -9.00
C ARG A 59 -16.77 -0.75 -10.20
N LYS A 60 -17.99 -1.11 -10.60
CA LYS A 60 -18.76 -0.36 -11.59
C LYS A 60 -19.36 0.87 -10.89
N LEU A 61 -18.77 2.03 -11.13
CA LEU A 61 -19.41 3.30 -10.77
C LEU A 61 -20.56 3.56 -11.74
N GLU A 62 -21.70 4.08 -11.26
CA GLU A 62 -22.87 4.35 -12.11
C GLU A 62 -22.53 5.23 -13.33
N THR A 63 -21.58 6.13 -13.16
CA THR A 63 -21.13 7.08 -14.19
C THR A 63 -20.07 6.53 -15.15
N VAL A 64 -19.56 5.31 -14.92
CA VAL A 64 -18.47 4.72 -15.70
C VAL A 64 -18.91 3.38 -16.29
N PRO A 65 -18.85 3.19 -17.61
CA PRO A 65 -19.13 1.89 -18.22
C PRO A 65 -18.23 0.80 -17.67
N ALA A 66 -18.79 -0.41 -17.46
CA ALA A 66 -18.04 -1.55 -16.94
C ALA A 66 -16.76 -1.86 -17.73
N VAL A 67 -16.80 -1.71 -19.05
CA VAL A 67 -15.64 -1.92 -19.94
C VAL A 67 -14.49 -0.95 -19.60
N GLU A 68 -14.80 0.30 -19.28
CA GLU A 68 -13.80 1.30 -18.90
C GLU A 68 -13.22 1.01 -17.50
N ALA A 69 -14.06 0.59 -16.54
CA ALA A 69 -13.60 0.15 -15.23
C ALA A 69 -12.66 -1.07 -15.35
N ASN A 70 -13.01 -2.05 -16.20
CA ASN A 70 -12.19 -3.24 -16.47
C ASN A 70 -10.82 -2.86 -17.05
N LYS A 71 -10.79 -1.94 -18.03
CA LYS A 71 -9.54 -1.45 -18.63
C LYS A 71 -8.62 -0.79 -17.61
N ARG A 72 -9.16 0.06 -16.75
CA ARG A 72 -8.38 0.71 -15.68
C ARG A 72 -7.80 -0.31 -14.71
N PHE A 73 -8.60 -1.31 -14.32
CA PHE A 73 -8.14 -2.40 -13.46
C PHE A 73 -7.01 -3.22 -14.09
N VAL A 74 -7.11 -3.54 -15.38
CA VAL A 74 -6.02 -4.21 -16.11
C VAL A 74 -4.77 -3.32 -16.18
N GLN A 75 -4.91 -2.01 -16.40
CA GLN A 75 -3.76 -1.11 -16.41
C GLN A 75 -3.05 -1.02 -15.05
N GLU A 76 -3.79 -1.07 -13.94
CA GLU A 76 -3.23 -1.15 -12.58
C GLU A 76 -2.42 -2.44 -12.41
N LEU A 77 -3.02 -3.60 -12.72
CA LEU A 77 -2.36 -4.90 -12.59
C LEU A 77 -1.12 -5.04 -13.48
N ALA A 78 -1.14 -4.42 -14.67
CA ALA A 78 -0.01 -4.42 -15.59
C ALA A 78 1.25 -3.82 -14.97
N LEU A 79 1.07 -2.76 -14.18
CA LEU A 79 2.18 -2.11 -13.49
C LEU A 79 2.61 -2.94 -12.28
N GLN A 80 1.67 -3.38 -11.46
CA GLN A 80 1.94 -4.17 -10.26
C GLN A 80 2.68 -5.48 -10.56
N LEU A 81 2.31 -6.19 -11.64
CA LEU A 81 2.95 -7.45 -12.04
C LEU A 81 4.41 -7.29 -12.48
N ARG A 82 4.88 -6.07 -12.80
CA ARG A 82 6.31 -5.80 -13.06
C ARG A 82 7.16 -5.86 -11.78
N PHE A 83 6.50 -5.72 -10.62
CA PHE A 83 7.09 -5.66 -9.28
C PHE A 83 6.85 -6.94 -8.48
N SER A 84 6.41 -8.02 -9.16
CA SER A 84 6.11 -9.29 -8.53
C SER A 84 7.35 -9.96 -7.91
N HIS A 85 7.12 -10.96 -7.05
CA HIS A 85 8.16 -11.75 -6.37
C HIS A 85 9.09 -10.98 -5.43
N HIS A 86 8.79 -9.74 -5.07
CA HIS A 86 9.39 -9.11 -3.91
C HIS A 86 8.52 -9.29 -2.66
N THR A 87 9.10 -9.75 -1.55
CA THR A 87 8.34 -10.02 -0.32
C THR A 87 7.64 -8.79 0.23
N PHE A 88 8.26 -7.61 0.14
CA PHE A 88 7.71 -6.34 0.64
C PHE A 88 6.80 -5.60 -0.36
N VAL A 89 6.40 -6.28 -1.45
CA VAL A 89 5.45 -5.75 -2.42
C VAL A 89 4.26 -6.70 -2.49
N HIS A 90 3.05 -6.16 -2.38
CA HIS A 90 1.83 -6.93 -2.54
C HIS A 90 1.43 -6.99 -4.02
N TRP A 91 1.25 -8.20 -4.55
CA TRP A 91 0.92 -8.45 -5.95
C TRP A 91 -0.03 -9.65 -6.07
N CYS A 92 -0.79 -9.71 -7.18
CA CYS A 92 -1.75 -10.79 -7.42
C CYS A 92 -1.05 -12.08 -7.86
N PHE A 93 -1.47 -13.22 -7.33
CA PHE A 93 -0.90 -14.52 -7.70
C PHE A 93 -1.74 -15.29 -8.73
N ASP A 94 -2.94 -14.81 -9.06
CA ASP A 94 -3.82 -15.47 -10.02
C ASP A 94 -4.85 -14.50 -10.62
N LEU A 95 -5.40 -14.87 -11.77
CA LEU A 95 -6.33 -14.03 -12.56
C LEU A 95 -7.47 -14.87 -13.13
N ARG A 96 -8.70 -14.36 -13.05
CA ARG A 96 -9.92 -15.05 -13.48
C ARG A 96 -10.91 -14.10 -14.17
N GLU A 97 -11.76 -14.66 -15.02
CA GLU A 97 -12.95 -13.97 -15.52
C GLU A 97 -14.17 -14.61 -14.86
N VAL A 98 -15.08 -13.77 -14.37
CA VAL A 98 -16.38 -14.21 -13.83
C VAL A 98 -17.46 -13.37 -14.49
N LEU A 99 -18.27 -14.00 -15.35
CA LEU A 99 -19.36 -13.35 -16.11
C LEU A 99 -18.95 -11.99 -16.72
N GLY A 100 -17.80 -11.95 -17.39
CA GLY A 100 -17.29 -10.74 -18.05
C GLY A 100 -16.58 -9.72 -17.13
N ALA A 101 -16.53 -9.94 -15.82
CA ALA A 101 -15.71 -9.14 -14.92
C ALA A 101 -14.30 -9.74 -14.75
N PRO A 102 -13.24 -8.91 -14.82
CA PRO A 102 -11.89 -9.31 -14.45
C PRO A 102 -11.76 -9.44 -12.92
N VAL A 103 -11.14 -10.53 -12.47
CA VAL A 103 -10.92 -10.83 -11.05
C VAL A 103 -9.44 -11.13 -10.84
N ALA A 104 -8.80 -10.44 -9.90
CA ALA A 104 -7.43 -10.74 -9.50
C ALA A 104 -7.39 -11.30 -8.07
N LEU A 105 -6.63 -12.38 -7.88
CA LEU A 105 -6.50 -13.04 -6.58
C LEU A 105 -5.21 -12.61 -5.88
N PHE A 106 -5.34 -12.23 -4.61
CA PHE A 106 -4.30 -11.71 -3.75
C PHE A 106 -4.21 -12.51 -2.46
N ARG A 107 -3.03 -12.51 -1.83
CA ARG A 107 -2.89 -13.04 -0.47
C ARG A 107 -3.68 -12.14 0.48
N TYR A 108 -4.43 -12.72 1.41
CA TYR A 108 -5.01 -11.95 2.50
C TYR A 108 -3.96 -11.71 3.58
N TRP A 109 -4.02 -10.53 4.20
CA TRP A 109 -3.20 -10.16 5.35
C TRP A 109 -4.12 -9.71 6.47
N ASP A 110 -3.87 -10.16 7.70
CA ASP A 110 -4.74 -9.96 8.86
C ASP A 110 -4.74 -8.52 9.41
N GLY A 111 -4.19 -7.55 8.68
CA GLY A 111 -4.15 -6.15 9.06
C GLY A 111 -3.31 -5.28 8.13
N ASP A 112 -3.45 -3.98 8.33
CA ASP A 112 -2.65 -2.94 7.70
C ASP A 112 -1.94 -2.08 8.75
N LEU A 113 -1.18 -1.09 8.32
CA LEU A 113 -0.35 -0.30 9.22
C LEU A 113 -1.15 0.50 10.25
N LEU A 114 -2.46 0.75 10.03
CA LEU A 114 -3.34 1.40 11.01
C LEU A 114 -3.44 0.59 12.32
N ASP A 115 -3.46 -0.74 12.22
CA ASP A 115 -3.54 -1.65 13.38
C ASP A 115 -2.27 -1.59 14.26
N TYR A 116 -1.19 -1.07 13.70
CA TYR A 116 0.15 -1.01 14.30
C TYR A 116 0.57 0.43 14.67
N MET A 117 -0.37 1.39 14.65
CA MET A 117 -0.10 2.77 14.99
C MET A 117 0.28 2.96 16.47
N SER A 118 -0.25 2.15 17.38
CA SER A 118 -0.04 2.31 18.83
C SER A 118 0.55 1.07 19.49
N GLY A 119 1.23 1.28 20.63
CA GLY A 119 1.69 0.19 21.50
C GLY A 119 2.87 -0.62 20.94
N GLN A 120 3.59 -0.09 19.96
CA GLN A 120 4.78 -0.71 19.36
C GLN A 120 6.07 -0.03 19.88
N SER A 121 7.20 -0.74 19.82
CA SER A 121 8.50 -0.13 20.12
C SER A 121 9.00 0.74 18.96
N GLU A 122 9.89 1.68 19.24
CA GLU A 122 10.53 2.53 18.22
C GLU A 122 11.21 1.68 17.13
N ILE A 123 11.96 0.64 17.52
CA ILE A 123 12.66 -0.26 16.58
C ILE A 123 11.68 -0.92 15.61
N ARG A 124 10.52 -1.35 16.12
CA ARG A 124 9.48 -1.98 15.32
C ARG A 124 8.91 -1.01 14.30
N GLN A 125 8.58 0.19 14.73
CA GLN A 125 8.04 1.24 13.87
C GLN A 125 9.06 1.67 12.79
N LEU A 126 10.34 1.79 13.16
CA LEU A 126 11.42 2.03 12.21
C LEU A 126 11.58 0.87 11.21
N SER A 127 11.51 -0.39 11.66
CA SER A 127 11.68 -1.56 10.78
C SER A 127 10.57 -1.67 9.73
N LEU A 128 9.33 -1.35 10.08
CA LEU A 128 8.20 -1.27 9.14
C LEU A 128 8.50 -0.30 7.99
N ILE A 129 9.05 0.89 8.28
CA ILE A 129 9.43 1.85 7.24
C ILE A 129 10.64 1.36 6.43
N ALA A 130 11.61 0.68 7.06
CA ALA A 130 12.74 0.08 6.33
C ALA A 130 12.28 -0.97 5.30
N TYR A 131 11.31 -1.82 5.66
CA TYR A 131 10.69 -2.78 4.74
C TYR A 131 9.97 -2.07 3.58
N CYS A 132 9.21 -1.01 3.88
CA CYS A 132 8.57 -0.18 2.86
C CYS A 132 9.59 0.41 1.87
N CYS A 133 10.70 0.95 2.38
CA CYS A 133 11.74 1.53 1.54
C CYS A 133 12.37 0.48 0.61
N SER A 134 12.69 -0.71 1.12
CA SER A 134 13.23 -1.81 0.28
C SER A 134 12.22 -2.24 -0.80
N GLY A 135 10.94 -2.40 -0.46
CA GLY A 135 9.89 -2.69 -1.44
C GLY A 135 9.77 -1.63 -2.53
N LEU A 136 9.81 -0.33 -2.17
CA LEU A 136 9.75 0.76 -3.14
C LEU A 136 11.01 0.85 -4.01
N ILE A 137 12.20 0.63 -3.44
CA ILE A 137 13.46 0.56 -4.21
C ILE A 137 13.36 -0.53 -5.28
N HIS A 138 12.84 -1.71 -4.94
CA HIS A 138 12.56 -2.74 -5.93
C HIS A 138 11.60 -2.23 -7.02
N CYS A 139 10.46 -1.65 -6.65
CA CYS A 139 9.51 -1.11 -7.62
C CYS A 139 10.14 -0.06 -8.55
N TYR A 140 10.94 0.88 -8.03
CA TYR A 140 11.63 1.89 -8.84
C TYR A 140 12.63 1.26 -9.80
N SER A 141 13.41 0.27 -9.35
CA SER A 141 14.34 -0.47 -10.22
C SER A 141 13.63 -1.19 -11.38
N ARG A 142 12.32 -1.42 -11.25
CA ARG A 142 11.45 -2.08 -12.23
C ARG A 142 10.57 -1.10 -13.00
N GLY A 143 10.79 0.21 -12.86
CA GLY A 143 10.15 1.26 -13.65
C GLY A 143 8.93 1.94 -13.02
N LEU A 144 8.75 1.81 -11.70
CA LEU A 144 7.91 2.75 -10.95
C LEU A 144 8.59 4.13 -10.98
N ALA A 145 7.84 5.21 -11.20
CA ALA A 145 8.32 6.58 -11.02
C ALA A 145 7.87 7.14 -9.68
N CYS A 146 6.64 6.85 -9.26
CA CYS A 146 6.08 7.20 -7.96
C CYS A 146 4.80 6.37 -7.71
N HIS A 147 4.58 5.97 -6.45
CA HIS A 147 3.38 5.27 -5.99
C HIS A 147 2.16 6.20 -5.90
N GLN A 148 2.36 7.45 -5.46
CA GLN A 148 1.38 8.56 -5.44
C GLN A 148 0.27 8.50 -4.38
N ASP A 149 -0.02 7.33 -3.81
CA ASP A 149 -1.03 7.19 -2.74
C ASP A 149 -0.56 6.30 -1.58
N LEU A 150 0.69 6.51 -1.13
CA LEU A 150 1.14 5.86 0.10
C LEU A 150 0.38 6.44 1.30
N LYS A 151 -0.19 5.54 2.08
CA LYS A 151 -0.90 5.79 3.34
C LYS A 151 -0.88 4.50 4.17
N PRO A 152 -1.16 4.56 5.48
CA PRO A 152 -1.17 3.38 6.33
C PRO A 152 -2.05 2.23 5.82
N ALA A 153 -3.26 2.53 5.34
CA ALA A 153 -4.19 1.55 4.78
C ALA A 153 -3.69 0.85 3.49
N ASN A 154 -2.65 1.38 2.84
CA ASN A 154 -2.03 0.80 1.65
C ASN A 154 -0.71 0.05 1.98
N ILE A 155 -0.44 -0.18 3.26
CA ILE A 155 0.73 -0.91 3.73
C ILE A 155 0.23 -2.08 4.60
N PHE A 156 0.20 -3.29 4.03
CA PHE A 156 -0.18 -4.46 4.80
C PHE A 156 0.93 -4.87 5.76
N VAL A 157 0.55 -5.41 6.92
CA VAL A 157 1.51 -5.89 7.92
C VAL A 157 1.27 -7.36 8.18
N ARG A 158 2.32 -8.17 8.00
CA ARG A 158 2.33 -9.56 8.44
C ARG A 158 3.08 -9.66 9.76
N ASP A 159 2.35 -10.04 10.79
CA ASP A 159 2.88 -10.21 12.13
C ASP A 159 3.22 -11.68 12.40
N PHE A 160 4.51 -12.01 12.30
CA PHE A 160 4.97 -13.38 12.51
C PHE A 160 4.94 -13.80 13.98
N GLU A 161 4.84 -12.88 14.94
CA GLU A 161 4.72 -13.21 16.38
C GLU A 161 3.39 -13.91 16.67
N LYS A 162 2.34 -13.60 15.88
CA LYS A 162 1.03 -14.27 15.97
C LYS A 162 1.05 -15.70 15.41
N VAL A 163 2.03 -16.04 14.58
CA VAL A 163 2.08 -17.32 13.84
C VAL A 163 3.14 -18.27 14.42
N ILE A 164 4.26 -17.73 14.90
CA ILE A 164 5.42 -18.51 15.35
C ILE A 164 5.56 -18.38 16.86
N ASN A 165 5.15 -19.43 17.59
CA ASN A 165 5.33 -19.52 19.03
C ASN A 165 6.83 -19.55 19.40
N GLY A 166 7.22 -18.72 20.37
CA GLY A 166 8.58 -18.71 20.90
C GLY A 166 9.56 -17.77 20.19
N LEU A 167 9.09 -16.91 19.28
CA LEU A 167 9.85 -15.74 18.85
C LEU A 167 10.04 -14.82 20.07
N ARG A 168 11.18 -14.95 20.76
CA ARG A 168 11.51 -14.10 21.91
C ARG A 168 12.08 -12.77 21.43
N ASN A 169 11.52 -11.66 21.91
CA ASN A 169 12.14 -10.34 22.02
C ASN A 169 12.91 -9.85 20.79
N ILE A 170 12.27 -9.82 19.62
CA ILE A 170 12.85 -9.13 18.46
C ILE A 170 11.77 -8.33 17.76
N ASP A 171 11.99 -7.02 17.73
CA ASP A 171 11.03 -6.01 17.29
C ASP A 171 10.87 -5.92 15.76
N ILE A 172 11.38 -6.87 14.97
CA ILE A 172 11.45 -6.79 13.49
C ILE A 172 10.56 -7.81 12.77
N TYR A 173 9.77 -8.60 13.50
CA TYR A 173 8.94 -9.68 12.92
C TYR A 173 7.59 -9.22 12.37
N GLN A 174 7.35 -7.91 12.34
CA GLN A 174 6.23 -7.31 11.64
C GLN A 174 6.74 -6.82 10.28
N VAL A 175 6.38 -7.57 9.22
CA VAL A 175 6.86 -7.29 7.87
C VAL A 175 5.83 -6.49 7.11
N ALA A 176 6.22 -5.30 6.67
CA ALA A 176 5.38 -4.40 5.87
C ALA A 176 5.45 -4.73 4.38
N MET A 177 4.32 -4.56 3.69
CA MET A 177 4.18 -4.79 2.25
C MET A 177 3.41 -3.65 1.61
N ILE A 178 4.01 -3.01 0.61
CA ILE A 178 3.34 -1.95 -0.15
C ILE A 178 2.26 -2.55 -1.04
N ALA A 179 1.06 -2.00 -0.97
CA ALA A 179 -0.10 -2.42 -1.73
C ALA A 179 -0.77 -1.23 -2.45
N ASP A 180 -1.78 -1.54 -3.25
CA ASP A 180 -2.63 -0.58 -3.96
C ASP A 180 -1.89 0.38 -4.92
N PHE A 181 -1.44 -0.18 -6.04
CA PHE A 181 -0.79 0.56 -7.13
C PHE A 181 -1.79 1.24 -8.07
N GLY A 182 -3.05 1.43 -7.66
CA GLY A 182 -4.12 2.02 -8.50
C GLY A 182 -3.80 3.42 -9.04
N LEU A 183 -3.02 4.20 -8.29
CA LEU A 183 -2.56 5.53 -8.69
C LEU A 183 -1.09 5.57 -9.12
N ALA A 184 -0.39 4.44 -9.13
CA ALA A 184 1.02 4.41 -9.48
C ALA A 184 1.25 4.87 -10.93
N ASN A 185 2.20 5.79 -11.09
CA ASN A 185 2.49 6.48 -12.36
C ASN A 185 1.30 7.19 -13.03
N ALA A 186 0.15 7.37 -12.35
CA ALA A 186 -1.03 7.96 -12.96
C ALA A 186 -0.76 9.38 -13.48
N PHE A 187 0.11 10.15 -12.79
CA PHE A 187 0.50 11.50 -13.22
C PHE A 187 1.08 11.55 -14.64
N LEU A 188 1.80 10.51 -15.06
CA LEU A 188 2.36 10.41 -16.41
C LEU A 188 1.27 10.22 -17.49
N LYS A 189 0.09 9.72 -17.10
CA LYS A 189 -1.01 9.41 -18.02
C LYS A 189 -2.04 10.53 -18.12
N THR A 190 -2.49 11.10 -16.99
CA THR A 190 -3.56 12.12 -17.01
C THR A 190 -3.48 13.06 -15.79
N PRO A 191 -2.77 14.21 -15.90
CA PRO A 191 -2.55 15.18 -14.80
C PRO A 191 -3.80 15.75 -14.10
N ALA A 192 -5.01 15.56 -14.65
CA ALA A 192 -6.23 16.28 -14.25
C ALA A 192 -7.16 15.53 -13.28
N VAL A 193 -6.98 14.22 -13.09
CA VAL A 193 -7.88 13.36 -12.28
C VAL A 193 -7.12 12.85 -11.06
N PHE A 194 -6.86 13.73 -10.09
CA PHE A 194 -6.17 13.38 -8.85
C PHE A 194 -6.93 13.86 -7.62
N GLU A 195 -7.47 12.90 -6.88
CA GLU A 195 -7.77 13.06 -5.46
C GLU A 195 -7.03 11.94 -4.72
N GLY A 196 -5.72 12.09 -4.58
CA GLY A 196 -4.94 11.25 -3.66
C GLY A 196 -5.38 11.48 -2.21
N SER A 197 -4.79 10.73 -1.29
CA SER A 197 -5.10 10.84 0.13
C SER A 197 -4.47 12.12 0.71
N ARG A 198 -5.25 13.22 0.72
CA ARG A 198 -4.82 14.59 1.07
C ARG A 198 -3.87 14.72 2.28
N PRO A 199 -4.03 14.00 3.40
CA PRO A 199 -3.09 14.07 4.52
C PRO A 199 -1.66 13.71 4.13
N TYR A 200 -1.48 12.77 3.21
CA TYR A 200 -0.18 12.20 2.83
C TYR A 200 0.40 12.81 1.53
N MET A 201 -0.32 13.75 0.89
CA MET A 201 0.07 14.29 -0.41
C MET A 201 1.24 15.27 -0.30
N ALA A 202 2.30 15.02 -1.06
CA ALA A 202 3.47 15.88 -1.16
C ALA A 202 3.16 17.22 -1.89
N PRO A 203 3.91 18.30 -1.61
CA PRO A 203 3.73 19.62 -2.24
C PRO A 203 3.63 19.58 -3.78
N GLU A 204 4.48 18.80 -4.43
CA GLU A 204 4.51 18.64 -5.89
C GLU A 204 3.22 17.99 -6.46
N GLN A 205 2.51 17.17 -5.66
CA GLN A 205 1.22 16.60 -6.07
C GLN A 205 0.13 17.68 -6.10
N TRP A 206 0.15 18.62 -5.15
CA TRP A 206 -0.77 19.76 -5.14
C TRP A 206 -0.45 20.77 -6.25
N GLY A 207 0.84 20.97 -6.53
CA GLY A 207 1.32 21.81 -7.62
C GLY A 207 1.14 21.20 -9.01
N ARG A 208 0.82 19.90 -9.09
CA ARG A 208 0.78 19.12 -10.34
C ARG A 208 2.09 19.23 -11.14
N THR A 209 3.22 19.25 -10.42
CA THR A 209 4.55 19.27 -11.01
C THR A 209 5.07 17.83 -11.18
N GLN A 210 6.26 17.68 -11.78
CA GLN A 210 6.88 16.37 -11.99
C GLN A 210 7.02 15.62 -10.65
N LEU A 211 6.52 14.39 -10.61
CA LEU A 211 6.62 13.50 -9.47
C LEU A 211 7.83 12.55 -9.62
N SER A 212 8.37 12.09 -8.49
CA SER A 212 9.51 11.17 -8.41
C SER A 212 9.42 10.33 -7.13
N GLU A 213 10.43 9.50 -6.85
CA GLU A 213 10.53 8.77 -5.57
C GLU A 213 10.47 9.70 -4.34
N LYS A 214 10.88 10.97 -4.50
CA LYS A 214 10.85 11.97 -3.41
C LYS A 214 9.42 12.28 -2.94
N THR A 215 8.42 12.07 -3.79
CA THR A 215 7.00 12.19 -3.44
C THR A 215 6.60 11.09 -2.45
N ASP A 216 7.08 9.87 -2.66
CA ASP A 216 6.80 8.75 -1.76
C ASP A 216 7.62 8.85 -0.46
N VAL A 217 8.84 9.41 -0.51
CA VAL A 217 9.64 9.75 0.69
C VAL A 217 8.86 10.70 1.61
N PHE A 218 8.17 11.70 1.05
CA PHE A 218 7.34 12.62 1.84
C PHE A 218 6.21 11.88 2.56
N ALA A 219 5.48 11.01 1.85
CA ALA A 219 4.41 10.22 2.43
C ALA A 219 4.92 9.28 3.53
N LEU A 220 6.06 8.60 3.32
CA LEU A 220 6.70 7.77 4.35
C LEU A 220 7.17 8.59 5.56
N GLY A 221 7.59 9.84 5.36
CA GLY A 221 7.92 10.77 6.45
C GLY A 221 6.72 11.07 7.36
N ILE A 222 5.54 11.29 6.76
CA ILE A 222 4.28 11.47 7.50
C ILE A 222 3.93 10.19 8.26
N ILE A 223 3.98 9.04 7.58
CA ILE A 223 3.65 7.73 8.18
C ILE A 223 4.60 7.41 9.34
N LEU A 224 5.90 7.67 9.19
CA LEU A 224 6.89 7.50 10.26
C LEU A 224 6.55 8.35 11.48
N TYR A 225 6.19 9.62 11.27
CA TYR A 225 5.78 10.51 12.35
C TYR A 225 4.51 10.00 13.03
N GLU A 226 3.50 9.58 12.27
CA GLU A 226 2.27 9.03 12.83
C GLU A 226 2.54 7.76 13.64
N LEU A 227 3.35 6.83 13.15
CA LEU A 227 3.75 5.63 13.90
C LEU A 227 4.35 6.03 15.25
N LEU A 228 5.40 6.85 15.25
CA LEU A 228 6.13 7.21 16.46
C LEU A 228 5.33 8.09 17.44
N THR A 229 4.22 8.68 17.00
CA THR A 229 3.32 9.52 17.82
C THR A 229 1.99 8.86 18.11
N SER A 230 1.88 7.54 17.89
CA SER A 230 0.67 6.77 18.15
C SER A 230 -0.55 7.18 17.32
N GLY A 231 -0.34 7.58 16.07
CA GLY A 231 -1.37 7.95 15.09
C GLY A 231 -1.68 9.44 15.01
N VAL A 232 -0.80 10.31 15.53
CA VAL A 232 -0.97 11.77 15.43
C VAL A 232 -0.25 12.28 14.18
N HIS A 233 -1.00 12.86 13.24
CA HIS A 233 -0.45 13.50 12.06
C HIS A 233 0.42 14.70 12.44
N PRO A 234 1.44 15.08 11.65
CA PRO A 234 2.25 16.29 11.85
C PRO A 234 1.48 17.60 12.11
N VAL A 235 0.18 17.68 11.80
CA VAL A 235 -0.65 18.86 12.06
C VAL A 235 -1.33 18.84 13.44
N GLY A 236 -1.03 17.84 14.28
CA GLY A 236 -1.52 17.71 15.65
C GLY A 236 -2.91 17.08 15.77
N VAL A 237 -3.34 16.29 14.79
CA VAL A 237 -4.65 15.59 14.81
C VAL A 237 -4.47 14.14 14.43
N ARG A 238 -5.37 13.25 14.87
CA ARG A 238 -5.42 11.88 14.34
C ARG A 238 -6.15 11.90 13.00
N THR A 239 -5.52 11.38 11.95
CA THR A 239 -6.08 11.42 10.59
C THR A 239 -7.46 10.76 10.52
N ASP A 240 -7.62 9.59 11.16
CA ASP A 240 -8.88 8.85 11.20
C ASP A 240 -10.04 9.59 11.87
N ASP A 241 -9.76 10.61 12.69
CA ASP A 241 -10.80 11.37 13.38
C ASP A 241 -11.33 12.53 12.53
N VAL A 242 -10.55 12.99 11.54
CA VAL A 242 -10.83 14.23 10.80
C VAL A 242 -10.91 14.05 9.28
N TRP A 243 -10.45 12.92 8.74
CA TRP A 243 -10.34 12.65 7.31
C TRP A 243 -10.78 11.21 6.98
N PRO A 244 -11.49 10.96 5.86
CA PRO A 244 -11.98 11.92 4.85
C PRO A 244 -13.16 12.76 5.34
N SER A 245 -13.88 12.26 6.33
CA SER A 245 -14.97 12.93 7.03
C SER A 245 -14.65 12.99 8.52
N ALA A 246 -14.93 14.13 9.15
CA ALA A 246 -14.74 14.26 10.58
C ALA A 246 -15.76 13.38 11.35
N LYS A 247 -15.27 12.63 12.33
CA LYS A 247 -16.12 11.91 13.28
C LYS A 247 -16.92 12.91 14.14
N PRO A 248 -18.08 12.50 14.70
CA PRO A 248 -18.85 13.35 15.61
C PRO A 248 -17.97 13.91 16.74
N GLY A 249 -18.04 15.22 16.98
CA GLY A 249 -17.24 15.91 18.00
C GLY A 249 -15.86 16.40 17.53
N HIS A 250 -15.39 16.01 16.34
CA HIS A 250 -14.13 16.47 15.78
C HIS A 250 -14.31 17.63 14.79
N SER A 251 -13.25 18.42 14.61
CA SER A 251 -13.28 19.56 13.70
C SER A 251 -13.36 19.13 12.23
N THR A 252 -14.25 19.77 11.47
CA THR A 252 -14.31 19.64 10.00
C THR A 252 -13.21 20.42 9.29
N LYS A 253 -12.25 21.03 10.02
CA LYS A 253 -11.19 21.84 9.42
C LYS A 253 -10.43 21.07 8.34
N TRP A 254 -10.00 19.86 8.69
CA TRP A 254 -9.11 19.03 7.88
C TRP A 254 -9.83 18.17 6.83
N THR A 255 -11.15 18.28 6.69
CA THR A 255 -11.87 17.70 5.53
C THR A 255 -11.68 18.54 4.25
N ARG A 256 -11.14 19.76 4.37
CA ARG A 256 -11.08 20.74 3.27
C ARG A 256 -9.68 20.82 2.67
N SER A 257 -9.56 20.66 1.35
CA SER A 257 -8.28 20.73 0.61
C SER A 257 -7.43 21.95 0.95
N LYS A 258 -8.08 23.12 1.08
CA LYS A 258 -7.41 24.40 1.36
C LYS A 258 -6.60 24.41 2.65
N GLU A 259 -6.98 23.60 3.65
CA GLU A 259 -6.27 23.58 4.93
C GLU A 259 -4.98 22.76 4.84
N TRP A 260 -4.98 21.66 4.09
CA TRP A 260 -3.76 20.90 3.74
C TRP A 260 -2.78 21.75 2.92
N GLN A 261 -3.29 22.47 1.91
CA GLN A 261 -2.48 23.39 1.11
C GLN A 261 -1.85 24.51 1.96
N LYS A 262 -2.59 25.06 2.94
CA LYS A 262 -2.05 26.07 3.87
C LYS A 262 -0.94 25.50 4.77
N TRP A 263 -1.06 24.26 5.22
CA TRP A 263 -0.02 23.62 6.01
C TRP A 263 1.26 23.43 5.20
N ILE A 264 1.13 22.97 3.95
CA ILE A 264 2.24 22.85 3.02
C ILE A 264 2.90 24.20 2.74
N ALA A 265 2.10 25.23 2.46
CA ALA A 265 2.60 26.59 2.21
C ALA A 265 3.33 27.21 3.41
N ARG A 266 3.16 26.65 4.62
CA ARG A 266 3.88 27.05 5.84
C ARG A 266 5.14 26.23 6.10
N GLY A 267 5.54 25.36 5.18
CA GLY A 267 6.75 24.55 5.32
C GLY A 267 6.53 23.21 6.02
N CYS A 268 5.31 22.65 5.97
CA CYS A 268 5.00 21.32 6.53
C CYS A 268 5.38 21.17 8.01
N LEU A 269 5.17 22.23 8.80
CA LEU A 269 5.61 22.29 10.20
C LEU A 269 5.06 21.12 11.03
N LEU A 270 5.92 20.56 11.88
CA LEU A 270 5.57 19.52 12.84
C LEU A 270 4.86 20.12 14.05
N HIS A 271 3.91 19.37 14.59
CA HIS A 271 3.32 19.68 15.89
C HIS A 271 4.38 19.54 16.99
N THR A 272 4.43 20.53 17.88
CA THR A 272 5.53 20.73 18.83
C THR A 272 5.42 19.90 20.11
N GLU A 273 4.24 19.36 20.42
CA GLU A 273 3.98 18.60 21.66
C GLU A 273 4.13 17.09 21.44
N VAL A 274 5.29 16.66 20.94
CA VAL A 274 5.59 15.24 20.72
C VAL A 274 6.86 14.80 21.43
N ASN A 275 6.82 13.61 22.01
CA ASN A 275 7.95 13.02 22.73
C ASN A 275 8.82 12.19 21.76
N LEU A 276 9.51 12.87 20.84
CA LEU A 276 10.43 12.26 19.86
C LEU A 276 11.86 12.72 20.11
N THR A 277 12.83 11.85 19.81
CA THR A 277 14.26 12.20 19.87
C THR A 277 14.62 13.20 18.77
N SER A 278 15.70 13.97 18.98
CA SER A 278 16.11 15.01 18.03
C SER A 278 16.54 14.47 16.66
N ASP A 279 17.11 13.27 16.62
CA ASP A 279 17.50 12.61 15.37
C ASP A 279 16.28 12.16 14.54
N ILE A 280 15.24 11.64 15.19
CA ILE A 280 13.94 11.36 14.56
C ILE A 280 13.29 12.64 14.04
N ILE A 281 13.24 13.70 14.84
CA ILE A 281 12.67 14.99 14.42
C ILE A 281 13.41 15.51 13.18
N SER A 282 14.73 15.48 13.19
CA SER A 282 15.58 15.90 12.07
C SER A 282 15.32 15.07 10.80
N LEU A 283 15.19 13.74 10.94
CA LEU A 283 14.84 12.87 9.83
C LEU A 283 13.47 13.21 9.24
N VAL A 284 12.44 13.30 10.08
CA VAL A 284 11.08 13.64 9.63
C VAL A 284 11.08 15.02 8.95
N GLN A 285 11.71 16.04 9.53
CA GLN A 285 11.78 17.38 8.94
C GLN A 285 12.38 17.37 7.54
N ARG A 286 13.46 16.61 7.30
CA ARG A 286 14.05 16.47 5.97
C ARG A 286 13.14 15.73 5.00
N THR A 287 12.48 14.64 5.43
CA THR A 287 11.51 13.94 4.57
C THR A 287 10.31 14.81 4.20
N LEU A 288 9.92 15.76 5.06
CA LEU A 288 8.81 16.70 4.83
C LEU A 288 9.22 18.03 4.21
N SER A 289 10.47 18.16 3.71
CA SER A 289 10.90 19.37 3.03
C SER A 289 9.98 19.72 1.86
N VAL A 290 9.64 21.01 1.72
CA VAL A 290 8.79 21.47 0.61
C VAL A 290 9.48 21.24 -0.73
N ASP A 291 10.79 21.48 -0.78
CA ASP A 291 11.64 21.17 -1.93
C ASP A 291 11.95 19.66 -1.95
N PRO A 292 11.53 18.91 -2.99
CA PRO A 292 11.84 17.49 -3.13
C PRO A 292 13.34 17.17 -3.17
N ASP A 293 14.20 18.11 -3.61
CA ASP A 293 15.63 17.87 -3.73
C ASP A 293 16.35 17.83 -2.37
N GLU A 294 15.80 18.53 -1.37
CA GLU A 294 16.27 18.54 0.02
C GLU A 294 15.88 17.27 0.80
N ARG A 295 14.97 16.45 0.26
CA ARG A 295 14.58 15.16 0.86
C ARG A 295 15.68 14.11 0.59
N PRO A 296 15.90 13.11 1.45
CA PRO A 296 16.76 11.99 1.11
C PRO A 296 16.22 11.21 -0.11
N SER A 297 17.08 10.47 -0.81
CA SER A 297 16.62 9.43 -1.74
C SER A 297 15.94 8.30 -0.97
N MET A 298 15.17 7.44 -1.65
CA MET A 298 14.53 6.29 -1.00
C MET A 298 15.58 5.35 -0.35
N MET A 299 16.72 5.17 -1.02
CA MET A 299 17.86 4.42 -0.48
C MET A 299 18.47 5.13 0.74
N GLY A 300 18.66 6.46 0.67
CA GLY A 300 19.18 7.24 1.78
C GLY A 300 18.27 7.19 3.02
N LEU A 301 16.95 7.24 2.83
CA LEU A 301 15.98 7.07 3.93
C LEU A 301 16.11 5.69 4.59
N ARG A 302 16.19 4.62 3.79
CA ARG A 302 16.38 3.26 4.31
C ARG A 302 17.66 3.14 5.14
N ASP A 303 18.77 3.60 4.60
CA ASP A 303 20.09 3.43 5.22
C ASP A 303 20.20 4.26 6.52
N GLU A 304 19.54 5.43 6.56
CA GLU A 304 19.44 6.24 7.77
C GLU A 304 18.56 5.57 8.84
N ILE A 305 17.42 4.99 8.47
CA ILE A 305 16.57 4.22 9.39
C ILE A 305 17.33 3.02 9.96
N LEU A 306 18.08 2.28 9.13
CA LEU A 306 18.92 1.18 9.59
C LEU A 306 20.00 1.66 10.56
N SER A 307 20.57 2.84 10.32
CA SER A 307 21.55 3.46 11.22
C SER A 307 20.93 3.85 12.57
N LEU A 308 19.70 4.38 12.56
CA LEU A 308 18.94 4.65 13.79
C LEU A 308 18.68 3.35 14.55
N ILE A 309 18.20 2.29 13.89
CA ILE A 309 17.99 0.99 14.54
C ILE A 309 19.30 0.44 15.11
N LYS A 310 20.42 0.55 14.38
CA LYS A 310 21.74 0.10 14.85
C LYS A 310 22.17 0.81 16.14
N ALA A 311 21.93 2.12 16.22
CA ALA A 311 22.24 2.91 17.41
C ALA A 311 21.37 2.54 18.63
N ARG A 312 20.20 1.92 18.41
CA ARG A 312 19.24 1.51 19.45
C ARG A 312 19.50 0.06 19.88
N CYS A 313 19.75 -0.81 18.91
CA CYS A 313 19.97 -2.23 19.10
C CYS A 313 20.72 -2.84 17.90
N GLU A 314 21.99 -3.18 18.10
CA GLU A 314 22.84 -3.78 17.05
C GLU A 314 22.31 -5.13 16.56
N ILE A 315 21.73 -5.95 17.45
CA ILE A 315 21.15 -7.26 17.11
C ILE A 315 19.95 -7.09 16.17
N SER A 316 19.03 -6.16 16.49
CA SER A 316 17.85 -5.89 15.65
C SER A 316 18.27 -5.37 14.29
N HIS A 317 19.27 -4.49 14.23
CA HIS A 317 19.86 -4.04 12.97
C HIS A 317 20.45 -5.21 12.16
N PHE A 318 21.26 -6.07 12.78
CA PHE A 318 21.88 -7.21 12.08
C PHE A 318 20.81 -8.14 11.47
N GLN A 319 19.77 -8.46 12.24
CA GLN A 319 18.67 -9.32 11.80
C GLN A 319 17.85 -8.67 10.68
N LEU A 320 17.46 -7.40 10.85
CA LEU A 320 16.69 -6.67 9.86
C LEU A 320 17.46 -6.54 8.54
N SER A 321 18.73 -6.15 8.59
CA SER A 321 19.61 -6.06 7.42
C SER A 321 19.77 -7.41 6.74
N GLY A 322 19.85 -8.51 7.50
CA GLY A 322 19.87 -9.87 6.96
C GLY A 322 18.57 -10.25 6.24
N VAL A 323 17.41 -9.92 6.82
CA VAL A 323 16.09 -10.17 6.21
C VAL A 323 15.91 -9.35 4.93
N ILE A 324 16.19 -8.06 4.98
CA ILE A 324 16.12 -7.17 3.81
C ILE A 324 17.09 -7.67 2.72
N GLY A 325 18.35 -7.92 3.06
CA GLY A 325 19.35 -8.40 2.10
C GLY A 325 18.98 -9.75 1.46
N HIS A 326 18.38 -10.67 2.23
CA HIS A 326 17.88 -11.93 1.69
C HIS A 326 16.76 -11.72 0.67
N PHE A 327 15.78 -10.88 0.96
CA PHE A 327 14.65 -10.66 0.04
C PHE A 327 15.02 -9.76 -1.14
N ASP A 328 15.84 -8.73 -0.95
CA ASP A 328 16.42 -7.93 -2.04
C ASP A 328 17.23 -8.83 -2.99
N GLY A 329 18.00 -9.78 -2.45
CA GLY A 329 18.82 -10.72 -3.24
C GLY A 329 18.01 -11.72 -4.07
N ASN A 330 16.84 -12.13 -3.55
CA ASN A 330 15.90 -13.06 -4.18
C ASN A 330 14.79 -12.37 -4.99
N ALA A 331 14.79 -11.05 -5.06
CA ALA A 331 13.83 -10.27 -5.83
C ALA A 331 13.84 -10.67 -7.31
N SER A 332 12.70 -10.52 -7.97
CA SER A 332 12.57 -10.66 -9.42
C SER A 332 13.59 -9.78 -10.15
N LYS A 333 14.31 -10.38 -11.10
CA LYS A 333 15.26 -9.67 -11.97
C LYS A 333 14.91 -9.84 -13.44
N GLY A 334 14.21 -10.91 -13.80
CA GLY A 334 13.79 -11.23 -15.17
C GLY A 334 12.38 -10.77 -15.48
N ASP A 335 11.86 -11.21 -16.62
CA ASP A 335 10.46 -10.98 -16.98
C ASP A 335 9.55 -12.01 -16.30
N LEU A 336 8.28 -11.65 -16.09
CA LEU A 336 7.28 -12.52 -15.47
C LEU A 336 7.15 -13.87 -16.20
N ALA A 337 7.38 -13.89 -17.51
CA ALA A 337 7.33 -15.10 -18.34
C ALA A 337 8.41 -16.14 -17.97
N ASP A 338 9.58 -15.67 -17.56
CA ASP A 338 10.70 -16.55 -17.19
C ASP A 338 10.55 -17.05 -15.76
N GLU A 339 10.12 -16.19 -14.85
CA GLU A 339 10.04 -16.50 -13.42
C GLU A 339 8.73 -17.21 -13.04
N TRP A 340 7.62 -16.92 -13.74
CA TRP A 340 6.33 -17.56 -13.52
C TRP A 340 5.53 -17.76 -14.82
N PRO A 341 5.88 -18.76 -15.63
CA PRO A 341 5.22 -19.03 -16.91
C PRO A 341 3.70 -19.18 -16.82
N TYR A 342 3.18 -19.80 -15.74
CA TYR A 342 1.74 -19.93 -15.52
C TYR A 342 1.05 -18.56 -15.39
N LEU A 343 1.55 -17.70 -14.50
CA LEU A 343 0.96 -16.38 -14.25
C LEU A 343 1.13 -15.47 -15.46
N ALA A 344 2.27 -15.52 -16.15
CA ALA A 344 2.47 -14.79 -17.40
C ALA A 344 1.47 -15.20 -18.49
N ASN A 345 1.20 -16.50 -18.64
CA ASN A 345 0.20 -16.99 -19.59
C ASN A 345 -1.24 -16.60 -19.18
N ALA A 346 -1.55 -16.64 -17.88
CA ALA A 346 -2.83 -16.16 -17.37
C ALA A 346 -3.00 -14.66 -17.66
N TRP A 347 -1.96 -13.87 -17.40
CA TRP A 347 -1.89 -12.44 -17.65
C TRP A 347 -2.06 -12.09 -19.14
N ALA A 348 -1.37 -12.78 -20.04
CA ALA A 348 -1.49 -12.53 -21.49
C ALA A 348 -2.93 -12.77 -22.00
N ARG A 349 -3.61 -13.83 -21.52
CA ARG A 349 -5.03 -14.06 -21.84
C ARG A 349 -5.93 -12.98 -21.25
N PHE A 350 -5.65 -12.58 -20.01
CA PHE A 350 -6.40 -11.57 -19.29
C PHE A 350 -6.31 -10.19 -19.97
N GLN A 351 -5.12 -9.77 -20.38
CA GLN A 351 -4.90 -8.55 -21.16
C GLN A 351 -5.61 -8.59 -22.51
N LYS A 352 -5.54 -9.72 -23.24
CA LYS A 352 -6.24 -9.84 -24.52
C LYS A 352 -7.76 -9.70 -24.37
N ARG A 353 -8.31 -10.11 -23.23
CA ARG A 353 -9.75 -10.08 -22.96
C ARG A 353 -10.25 -8.70 -22.50
N PHE A 354 -9.48 -8.00 -21.68
CA PHE A 354 -9.94 -6.80 -20.96
C PHE A 354 -9.12 -5.53 -21.24
N GLY A 355 -8.01 -5.65 -21.96
CA GLY A 355 -7.07 -4.55 -22.27
C GLY A 355 -7.55 -3.54 -23.29
#